data_AF-A0A1J4LWY4-F1
#
_entry.id   AF-A0A1J4LWY4-F1
#
_cell.length_a   1.000
_cell.length_b   1.000
_cell.length_c   1.000
_cell.angle_alpha   90.00
_cell.angle_beta   90.00
_cell.angle_gamma   90.00
#
_symmetry.space_group_name_H-M   'P 1'
#
loop_
_entity.id
_entity.type
_entity.pdbx_description
1 polymer ?
#
loop_
_entity_poly.entity_id
_entity_poly.type
_entity_poly.pdbx_seq_one_letter_code
_entity_poly.pdbx_strand_id
1 'polypeptide(L)'
;MELSPEEYGAYWRASIRVAMGIVIVFLGTQAVVSPLLTHPNLPAVGLGIFLFVAIVFVGSFLAMLGIARVVRTAMDAELRG
;
A
#
# COMPACT_ATOMS: atom_id res chain seq x y z
N MET A 1 -12.41 15.13 7.44
CA MET A 1 -13.10 14.12 6.62
C MET A 1 -13.72 13.16 7.61
N GLU A 2 -15.00 13.38 7.93
CA GLU A 2 -15.75 12.44 8.76
C GLU A 2 -16.10 11.28 7.83
N LEU A 3 -15.29 10.23 7.87
CA LEU A 3 -15.56 8.98 7.16
C LEU A 3 -16.46 8.13 8.04
N SER A 4 -17.51 7.57 7.46
CA SER A 4 -18.29 6.57 8.19
C SER A 4 -17.42 5.32 8.44
N PRO A 5 -17.71 4.52 9.48
CA PRO A 5 -16.98 3.27 9.74
C PRO A 5 -16.97 2.32 8.53
N GLU A 6 -18.05 2.32 7.76
CA GLU A 6 -18.21 1.48 6.56
C GLU A 6 -17.29 1.93 5.42
N GLU A 7 -17.20 3.24 5.19
CA GLU A 7 -16.30 3.83 4.19
C GLU A 7 -14.84 3.53 4.54
N TYR A 8 -14.46 3.68 5.82
CA TYR A 8 -13.12 3.34 6.29
C TYR A 8 -12.80 1.86 6.03
N GLY A 9 -13.76 0.97 6.28
CA GLY A 9 -13.65 -0.45 5.97
C GLY A 9 -13.48 -0.73 4.48
N ALA A 10 -14.13 0.04 3.61
CA ALA A 10 -13.95 -0.09 2.16
C ALA A 10 -12.54 0.33 1.71
N TYR A 11 -12.04 1.47 2.20
CA TYR A 11 -10.66 1.90 1.94
C TYR A 11 -9.64 0.89 2.45
N TRP A 12 -9.87 0.33 3.64
CA TRP A 12 -9.01 -0.72 4.20
C TRP A 12 -8.92 -1.94 3.29
N ARG A 13 -10.07 -2.49 2.86
CA ARG A 13 -10.11 -3.63 1.94
C ARG A 13 -9.50 -3.32 0.58
N ALA A 14 -9.69 -2.12 0.05
CA ALA A 14 -9.06 -1.70 -1.21
C ALA A 14 -7.53 -1.66 -1.05
N SER A 15 -7.05 -1.09 0.06
CA SER A 15 -5.63 -0.96 0.36
C SER A 15 -4.94 -2.31 0.52
N ILE A 16 -5.61 -3.31 1.14
CA ILE A 16 -5.11 -4.69 1.18
C ILE A 16 -4.84 -5.22 -0.23
N ARG A 17 -5.79 -5.05 -1.17
CA ARG A 17 -5.64 -5.57 -2.54
C ARG A 17 -4.50 -4.90 -3.30
N VAL A 18 -4.40 -3.57 -3.18
CA VAL A 18 -3.31 -2.80 -3.80
C VAL A 18 -1.96 -3.21 -3.22
N ALA A 19 -1.86 -3.29 -1.89
CA ALA A 19 -0.64 -3.71 -1.21
C ALA A 19 -0.21 -5.11 -1.64
N MET A 20 -1.15 -6.07 -1.72
CA MET A 20 -0.88 -7.42 -2.23
C MET A 20 -0.33 -7.41 -3.65
N GLY A 21 -0.93 -6.60 -4.54
CA GLY A 21 -0.43 -6.44 -5.92
C GLY A 21 1.01 -5.92 -5.96
N ILE A 22 1.33 -4.89 -5.18
CA ILE A 22 2.69 -4.33 -5.07
C ILE A 22 3.67 -5.38 -4.55
N VAL A 23 3.31 -6.09 -3.48
CA VAL A 23 4.16 -7.13 -2.88
C VAL A 23 4.43 -8.26 -3.87
N ILE A 24 3.42 -8.74 -4.59
CA ILE A 24 3.56 -9.80 -5.60
C ILE A 24 4.48 -9.35 -6.73
N VAL A 25 4.30 -8.13 -7.25
CA VAL A 25 5.17 -7.63 -8.32
C VAL A 25 6.61 -7.50 -7.81
N PHE A 26 6.81 -6.87 -6.65
CA PHE A 26 8.15 -6.59 -6.16
C PHE A 26 8.91 -7.87 -5.80
N LEU A 27 8.30 -8.75 -4.99
CA LEU A 27 8.91 -10.02 -4.57
C LEU A 27 8.85 -11.11 -5.66
N GLY A 28 8.05 -10.93 -6.71
CA GLY A 28 8.02 -11.82 -7.87
C GLY A 28 9.12 -11.51 -8.88
N THR A 29 9.77 -10.34 -8.78
CA THR A 29 10.84 -9.97 -9.72
C THR A 29 12.18 -10.57 -9.34
N GLN A 30 12.86 -11.16 -10.33
CA GLN A 30 14.22 -11.71 -10.16
C GLN A 30 15.23 -10.65 -9.72
N ALA A 31 15.04 -9.39 -10.12
CA ALA A 31 15.88 -8.27 -9.71
C ALA A 31 15.91 -8.06 -8.18
N VAL A 32 14.83 -8.39 -7.47
CA VAL A 32 14.72 -8.25 -6.01
C VAL A 32 15.08 -9.55 -5.31
N VAL A 33 14.63 -10.70 -5.86
CA VAL A 33 14.85 -12.01 -5.24
C VAL A 33 16.30 -12.47 -5.34
N SER A 34 16.97 -12.24 -6.47
CA SER A 34 18.32 -12.73 -6.71
C SER A 34 19.34 -12.21 -5.67
N PRO A 35 19.38 -10.91 -5.32
CA PRO A 35 20.25 -10.41 -4.25
C PRO A 35 19.96 -11.05 -2.89
N LEU A 36 18.68 -11.25 -2.54
CA LEU A 36 18.26 -11.85 -1.26
C LEU A 36 18.73 -13.30 -1.12
N LEU A 37 18.81 -14.04 -2.23
CA LEU A 37 19.26 -15.43 -2.26
C LEU A 37 20.79 -15.59 -2.36
N THR A 38 21.52 -14.52 -2.70
CA THR A 38 22.98 -14.58 -2.91
C THR A 38 23.76 -14.72 -1.60
N HIS A 39 23.27 -14.11 -0.51
CA HIS A 39 23.85 -14.23 0.83
C HIS A 39 22.74 -14.52 1.85
N PRO A 40 22.25 -15.76 1.94
CA PRO A 40 21.04 -16.07 2.67
C PRO A 40 21.29 -16.07 4.20
N ASN A 41 20.98 -14.95 4.85
CA ASN A 41 20.75 -14.87 6.29
C ASN A 41 19.24 -14.88 6.54
N LEU A 42 18.70 -16.06 6.84
CA LEU A 42 17.25 -16.31 6.89
C LEU A 42 16.50 -15.38 7.87
N PRO A 43 16.99 -15.15 9.11
CA PRO A 43 16.42 -14.15 10.01
C PRO A 43 16.38 -12.72 9.43
N ALA A 44 17.50 -12.26 8.86
CA ALA A 44 17.59 -10.90 8.33
C ALA A 44 16.68 -10.70 7.10
N VAL A 45 16.65 -11.69 6.20
CA VAL A 45 15.76 -11.69 5.03
C VAL A 45 14.30 -11.69 5.45
N GLY A 46 13.92 -12.54 6.42
CA GLY A 46 12.56 -12.58 6.96
C GLY A 46 12.11 -11.25 7.55
N LEU A 47 12.97 -10.60 8.35
CA LEU A 47 12.70 -9.29 8.91
C LEU A 47 12.54 -8.22 7.82
N GLY A 48 13.41 -8.23 6.81
CA GLY A 48 13.34 -7.29 5.69
C GLY A 48 12.04 -7.42 4.91
N ILE A 49 11.62 -8.65 4.57
CA ILE A 49 10.34 -8.91 3.89
C ILE A 49 9.17 -8.45 4.75
N PHE A 50 9.17 -8.76 6.05
CA PHE A 50 8.11 -8.34 6.96
C PHE A 50 7.97 -6.82 7.01
N LEU A 51 9.07 -6.10 7.21
CA LEU A 51 9.08 -4.64 7.25
C LEU A 51 8.63 -4.03 5.93
N PHE A 52 9.08 -4.59 4.80
CA PHE A 52 8.65 -4.16 3.48
C PHE A 52 7.14 -4.31 3.30
N VAL A 53 6.58 -5.48 3.61
CA VAL A 53 5.14 -5.73 3.52
C VAL A 53 4.36 -4.78 4.43
N ALA A 54 4.82 -4.58 5.67
CA ALA A 54 4.17 -3.67 6.62
C ALA A 54 4.16 -2.21 6.11
N ILE A 55 5.28 -1.73 5.57
CA ILE A 55 5.41 -0.39 5.00
C ILE A 55 4.51 -0.22 3.77
N VAL A 56 4.56 -1.17 2.83
CA VAL A 56 3.71 -1.13 1.63
C VAL A 56 2.24 -1.13 2.01
N PHE A 57 1.87 -1.92 3.01
CA PHE A 57 0.50 -2.01 3.49
C PHE A 57 0.02 -0.69 4.11
N VAL A 58 0.75 -0.15 5.09
CA VAL A 58 0.40 1.13 5.74
C VAL A 58 0.44 2.28 4.73
N GLY A 59 1.46 2.32 3.88
CA GLY A 59 1.62 3.32 2.83
C GLY A 59 0.48 3.29 1.82
N SER A 60 0.02 2.11 1.39
CA SER A 60 -1.12 1.97 0.47
C SER A 60 -2.39 2.53 1.11
N PHE A 61 -2.60 2.25 2.41
CA PHE A 61 -3.75 2.79 3.13
C PHE A 61 -3.74 4.31 3.23
N LEU A 62 -2.61 4.89 3.62
CA LEU A 62 -2.45 6.35 3.67
C LEU A 62 -2.59 7.00 2.29
N ALA A 63 -2.02 6.38 1.24
CA ALA A 63 -2.13 6.85 -0.13
C ALA A 63 -3.59 6.87 -0.60
N MET A 64 -4.37 5.81 -0.32
CA MET A 64 -5.78 5.76 -0.68
C MET A 64 -6.61 6.84 0.03
N LEU A 65 -6.35 7.11 1.31
CA LEU A 65 -6.99 8.22 2.02
C LEU A 65 -6.60 9.59 1.42
N GLY A 66 -5.34 9.75 1.02
CA GLY A 66 -4.85 10.93 0.32
C GLY A 66 -5.56 11.15 -1.02
N ILE A 67 -5.64 10.12 -1.85
CA ILE A 67 -6.36 10.14 -3.13
C ILE A 67 -7.82 10.54 -2.91
N ALA A 68 -8.51 9.92 -1.95
CA ALA A 68 -9.90 10.24 -1.64
C ALA A 68 -10.08 11.71 -1.26
N ARG A 69 -9.13 12.28 -0.51
CA ARG A 69 -9.14 13.69 -0.14
C ARG A 69 -8.93 14.60 -1.36
N VAL A 70 -7.97 14.28 -2.22
CA VAL A 70 -7.70 15.05 -3.46
C VAL A 70 -8.91 15.04 -4.39
N VAL A 71 -9.52 13.87 -4.63
CA VAL A 71 -10.71 13.74 -5.48
C VAL A 71 -11.85 14.59 -4.92
N ARG A 72 -12.09 14.56 -3.60
CA ARG A 72 -13.14 15.38 -2.97
C ARG A 72 -12.87 16.86 -3.15
N THR A 73 -11.63 17.32 -2.90
CA THR A 73 -11.25 18.72 -3.09
C THR A 73 -11.44 19.17 -4.55
N ALA A 74 -11.13 18.31 -5.52
CA ALA A 74 -11.36 18.61 -6.93
C ALA A 74 -12.86 18.74 -7.25
N MET A 75 -13.69 17.81 -6.76
CA MET A 75 -15.14 17.84 -6.96
C MET A 75 -15.80 19.05 -6.29
N ASP A 76 -15.37 19.39 -5.07
CA ASP A 76 -15.86 20.57 -4.36
C ASP A 76 -15.52 21.87 -5.10
N ALA A 77 -14.40 21.90 -5.84
CA ALA A 77 -14.02 23.03 -6.67
C ALA A 77 -14.87 23.10 -7.95
N GLU A 78 -15.11 21.96 -8.61
CA GLU A 78 -15.93 21.87 -9.83
C GLU A 78 -17.39 22.27 -9.58
N LEU A 79 -17.98 21.84 -8.46
CA LEU A 79 -19.38 22.15 -8.11
C LEU A 79 -19.62 23.61 -7.70
N ARG A 80 -18.56 24.38 -7.46
CA ARG A 80 -18.63 25.82 -7.10
C ARG A 80 -18.36 26.76 -8.27
N GLY A 81 -17.84 26.24 -9.38
CA GLY A 81 -17.64 26.96 -10.64
C GLY A 81 -18.89 26.93 -11.51
#